data_AF-A0A6I4ZKW1-F1
#
_entry.id   AF-A0A6I4ZKW1-F1
#
_cell.length_a   1.000
_cell.length_b   1.000
_cell.length_c   1.000
_cell.angle_alpha   90.00
_cell.angle_beta   90.00
_cell.angle_gamma   90.00
#
_symmetry.space_group_name_H-M   'P 1'
#
loop_
_entity.id
_entity.type
_entity.pdbx_description
1 polymer ?
#
loop_
_entity_poly.entity_id
_entity_poly.type
_entity_poly.pdbx_seq_one_letter_code
_entity_poly.pdbx_strand_id
1 'polypeptide(L)' 'MSTKPRVSSAIPGEEASFGTALAHQPGLAGAFGMLYGTFWSKGALDHRTKEVTRMRNARVTDCGY' A
#
# COMPACT_ATOMS: atom_id res chain seq x y z
N MET A 1 8.46 -0.50 -11.70
CA MET A 1 7.61 -0.33 -10.51
C MET A 1 8.29 0.67 -9.62
N SER A 2 7.72 1.87 -9.52
CA SER A 2 8.29 2.95 -8.72
C SER A 2 8.06 2.71 -7.23
N THR A 3 9.12 2.78 -6.45
CA THR A 3 9.08 2.83 -4.98
C THR A 3 9.17 4.25 -4.45
N LYS A 4 9.05 5.27 -5.32
CA LYS A 4 9.10 6.68 -4.95
C LYS A 4 7.68 7.23 -4.83
N PRO A 5 7.24 7.71 -3.66
CA PRO A 5 5.94 8.35 -3.51
C PRO A 5 5.83 9.59 -4.39
N ARG A 6 4.64 9.84 -4.93
CA ARG A 6 4.33 11.01 -5.76
C ARG A 6 3.96 12.26 -4.94
N VAL A 7 3.87 12.11 -3.63
CA VAL A 7 3.59 13.17 -2.66
C VAL A 7 4.74 13.26 -1.66
N SER A 8 4.95 14.45 -1.10
CA SER A 8 5.94 14.66 -0.04
C SER A 8 5.53 13.98 1.27
N SER A 9 6.49 13.81 2.18
CA SER A 9 6.23 13.40 3.56
C SER A 9 5.25 14.37 4.23
N ALA A 10 4.30 13.84 5.00
CA ALA A 10 3.45 14.63 5.90
C ALA A 10 4.17 15.02 7.20
N ILE A 11 5.30 14.37 7.50
CA ILE A 11 6.06 14.56 8.73
C ILE A 11 7.26 15.46 8.42
N PRO A 12 7.37 16.66 9.03
CA PRO A 12 8.49 17.56 8.80
C PRO A 12 9.83 16.90 9.14
N GLY A 13 10.79 17.00 8.22
CA GLY A 13 12.13 16.43 8.39
C GLY A 13 12.28 14.96 8.00
N GLU A 14 11.18 14.24 7.75
CA GLU A 14 11.21 12.84 7.35
C GLU A 14 11.17 12.66 5.83
N GLU A 15 11.79 11.58 5.34
CA GLU A 15 11.73 11.21 3.93
C GLU A 15 10.32 10.74 3.51
N ALA A 16 10.00 10.93 2.23
CA ALA A 16 8.75 10.44 1.66
C ALA A 16 8.79 8.92 1.52
N SER A 17 7.89 8.24 2.23
CA SER A 17 7.65 6.80 2.17
C SER A 17 6.13 6.55 2.10
N PHE A 18 5.72 5.28 1.94
CA PHE A 18 4.30 4.93 2.01
C PHE A 18 3.64 5.40 3.32
N GLY A 19 4.31 5.20 4.45
CA GLY A 19 3.80 5.58 5.76
C GLY A 19 3.72 7.10 5.93
N THR A 20 4.78 7.83 5.60
CA THR A 20 4.80 9.29 5.74
C THR A 20 3.89 10.00 4.73
N ALA A 21 3.63 9.39 3.56
CA ALA A 21 2.63 9.86 2.62
C ALA A 21 1.19 9.63 3.12
N LEU A 22 0.88 8.46 3.70
CA LEU A 22 -0.45 8.18 4.26
C LEU A 22 -0.75 9.02 5.51
N ALA A 23 0.27 9.49 6.22
CA ALA A 23 0.10 10.36 7.39
C ALA A 23 -0.58 11.71 7.08
N HIS A 24 -0.64 12.14 5.81
CA HIS A 24 -1.50 13.27 5.38
C HIS A 24 -2.98 13.02 5.66
N GLN A 25 -3.41 11.75 5.70
CA GLN A 25 -4.80 11.32 5.87
C GLN A 25 -4.89 10.12 6.83
N PRO A 26 -4.76 10.33 8.16
CA PRO A 26 -4.70 9.24 9.14
C PRO A 26 -5.92 8.32 9.13
N GLY A 27 -7.12 8.88 8.88
CA GLY A 27 -8.34 8.08 8.75
C GLY A 27 -8.29 7.11 7.56
N LEU A 28 -7.75 7.55 6.42
CA LEU A 28 -7.53 6.68 5.26
C LEU A 28 -6.46 5.63 5.52
N ALA A 29 -5.41 5.97 6.27
CA ALA A 29 -4.39 5.00 6.67
C ALA A 29 -5.01 3.84 7.50
N GLY A 30 -5.88 4.16 8.45
CA GLY A 30 -6.62 3.17 9.23
C GLY A 30 -7.55 2.31 8.37
N ALA A 31 -8.35 2.93 7.50
CA ALA A 31 -9.24 2.22 6.58
C ALA A 31 -8.47 1.30 5.62
N PHE A 32 -7.34 1.78 5.08
CA PHE A 32 -6.45 0.97 4.25
C PHE A 32 -5.92 -0.24 5.01
N GLY A 33 -5.43 -0.06 6.24
CA GLY A 33 -4.93 -1.16 7.08
C GLY A 33 -5.98 -2.25 7.32
N MET A 34 -7.23 -1.87 7.61
CA MET A 34 -8.34 -2.83 7.77
C MET A 34 -8.66 -3.58 6.48
N LEU A 35 -8.71 -2.87 5.35
CA LEU A 35 -8.95 -3.47 4.04
C LEU A 35 -7.85 -4.47 3.67
N TYR A 36 -6.60 -4.05 3.78
CA TYR A 36 -5.45 -4.87 3.40
C TYR A 36 -5.27 -6.07 4.34
N GLY A 37 -5.45 -5.87 5.65
CA GLY A 37 -5.47 -6.97 6.63
C GLY A 37 -6.58 -7.99 6.32
N THR A 38 -7.79 -7.52 6.00
CA THR A 38 -8.90 -8.39 5.61
C THR A 38 -8.58 -9.20 4.35
N PHE A 39 -8.04 -8.54 3.32
CA PHE A 39 -7.64 -9.17 2.07
C PHE A 39 -6.62 -10.29 2.31
N TRP A 40 -5.61 -10.06 3.16
CA TRP A 40 -4.56 -11.04 3.40
C TRP A 40 -4.96 -12.17 4.33
N SER A 41 -5.72 -11.89 5.37
CA SER A 41 -6.03 -12.86 6.42
C SER A 41 -7.26 -13.74 6.13
N LYS A 42 -8.24 -13.30 5.32
CA LYS A 42 -9.44 -14.10 5.06
C LYS A 42 -9.25 -15.10 3.90
N GLY A 43 -9.80 -16.31 4.05
CA GLY A 43 -9.49 -17.47 3.20
C GLY A 43 -10.36 -17.70 1.95
N ALA A 44 -10.87 -16.66 1.28
CA ALA A 44 -11.64 -16.88 0.04
C ALA A 44 -10.77 -17.36 -1.14
N LEU A 45 -9.49 -17.00 -1.13
CA LEU A 45 -8.46 -17.42 -2.08
C LEU A 45 -7.20 -17.80 -1.29
N ASP A 46 -6.37 -18.66 -1.87
CA ASP A 46 -5.07 -18.98 -1.30
C ASP A 46 -4.09 -17.79 -1.40
N HIS A 47 -3.06 -17.82 -0.57
CA HIS A 47 -2.09 -16.73 -0.47
C HIS A 47 -1.32 -16.50 -1.78
N ARG A 48 -0.99 -17.57 -2.52
CA ARG A 48 -0.24 -17.48 -3.78
C ARG A 48 -1.06 -16.77 -4.85
N THR A 49 -2.33 -17.11 -4.99
CA THR A 49 -3.24 -16.46 -5.94
C THR A 49 -3.38 -14.95 -5.66
N LYS A 50 -3.48 -14.57 -4.39
CA LYS A 50 -3.50 -13.15 -3.98
C LYS A 50 -2.22 -12.42 -4.36
N GLU A 51 -1.07 -13.02 -4.06
CA GLU A 51 0.23 -12.39 -4.33
C GLU A 51 0.52 -12.25 -5.82
N VAL A 52 0.19 -13.27 -6.62
CA VAL A 52 0.32 -13.19 -8.10
C VAL A 52 -0.56 -12.06 -8.65
N THR A 53 -1.80 -11.95 -8.16
CA THR A 53 -2.72 -10.89 -8.58
C THR A 53 -2.19 -9.50 -8.18
N ARG A 54 -1.68 -9.36 -6.95
CA ARG A 54 -1.07 -8.11 -6.48
C ARG A 54 0.12 -7.71 -7.36
N MET A 55 1.04 -8.63 -7.62
CA MET A 55 2.25 -8.36 -8.42
C MET A 55 1.90 -7.99 -9.87
N ARG A 56 0.90 -8.65 -10.47
CA ARG A 56 0.38 -8.28 -11.79
C ARG A 56 -0.14 -6.84 -11.78
N ASN A 57 -0.97 -6.49 -10.81
CA ASN A 57 -1.57 -5.15 -10.73
C ASN A 57 -0.51 -4.08 -10.45
N ALA A 58 0.43 -4.36 -9.54
CA ALA A 58 1.58 -3.52 -9.23
C ALA A 58 2.37 -3.17 -10.49
N ARG A 59 2.61 -4.15 -11.38
CA ARG A 59 3.29 -3.93 -12.66
C ARG A 59 2.49 -3.01 -13.59
N VAL A 60 1.17 -3.19 -13.68
CA VAL A 60 0.29 -2.37 -14.53
C VAL A 60 0.23 -0.92 -14.04
N THR A 61 0.21 -0.70 -12.73
CA THR A 61 0.11 0.63 -12.13
C THR A 61 1.46 1.30 -11.83
N ASP A 62 2.56 0.62 -12.16
CA ASP A 62 3.93 0.99 -11.78
C ASP A 62 4.12 1.23 -10.26
N CYS A 63 3.44 0.42 -9.43
CA CYS A 63 3.54 0.50 -7.97
C CYS A 63 4.60 -0.48 -7.43
N GLY A 64 5.61 0.01 -6.70
CA GLY A 64 6.68 -0.80 -6.12
C GLY A 64 6.50 -1.16 -4.64
N TYR A 65 5.36 -0.81 -4.04
CA TYR A 65 5.03 -1.06 -2.63
C TYR A 65 4.17 -2.32 -2.43
#